data_AF-A0A4Z0Y940-F1
#
_entry.id   AF-A0A4Z0Y940-F1
#
_cell.length_a   1.000
_cell.length_b   1.000
_cell.length_c   1.000
_cell.angle_alpha   90.00
_cell.angle_beta   90.00
_cell.angle_gamma   90.00
#
_symmetry.space_group_name_H-M   'P 1'
#
loop_
_entity.id
_entity.type
_entity.pdbx_description
1 polymer ?
#
loop_
_entity_poly.entity_id
_entity_poly.type
_entity_poly.pdbx_seq_one_letter_code
_entity_poly.pdbx_strand_id
1 'polypeptide(L)'
;MKKVVALLLSFILVLSLTSCNTSGSTSSLTLSSKETLSSETLSNSESNSTELSSHENSIVPSTKISEKDKEQLKNISVTYRADSLYNDAGKQRMIVIIENKGDKIFNGDVAVTFWSDDQSLGSDIFPVKELKPGNNGRGEIYIIPDRDFNFIYDISDYSFTEDTVGSNGKEDEKMSKVLTQKMYENFGGCGNKAFTTSWYPYIKKLTVYKNNDNYYVIAITSSNKEEVVNHIGNAVFGNTASGDGVDGILMNGVIVKDEAGKILFKKSK
;
A
#
# COMPACT_ATOMS: atom_id res chain seq x y z
N MET A 1 47.70 37.85 -16.09
CA MET A 1 46.39 37.97 -16.77
C MET A 1 45.34 37.33 -15.87
N LYS A 2 44.29 38.10 -15.50
CA LYS A 2 42.88 37.75 -15.22
C LYS A 2 42.59 36.26 -14.90
N LYS A 3 41.95 35.85 -13.80
CA LYS A 3 40.76 36.42 -13.13
C LYS A 3 40.67 36.00 -11.64
N VAL A 4 40.21 36.98 -10.88
CA VAL A 4 39.57 36.94 -9.55
C VAL A 4 38.22 36.20 -9.65
N VAL A 5 37.74 35.58 -8.57
CA VAL A 5 36.41 35.84 -7.94
C VAL A 5 36.26 34.97 -6.68
N ALA A 6 36.20 35.67 -5.55
CA ALA A 6 35.68 35.22 -4.26
C ALA A 6 34.20 35.63 -4.15
N LEU A 7 33.38 34.84 -3.46
CA LEU A 7 32.01 35.19 -3.08
C LEU A 7 31.79 34.62 -1.65
N LEU A 8 32.06 35.34 -0.56
CA LEU A 8 31.28 36.38 0.12
C LEU A 8 29.86 35.94 0.52
N LEU A 9 29.79 35.42 1.76
CA LEU A 9 28.58 35.41 2.60
C LEU A 9 28.03 36.83 2.77
N SER A 10 26.71 36.99 2.74
CA SER A 10 26.05 38.05 3.49
C SER A 10 24.60 37.69 3.80
N PHE A 11 24.35 37.54 5.10
CA PHE A 11 23.07 37.77 5.76
C PHE A 11 22.61 39.20 5.50
N ILE A 12 21.37 39.41 5.05
CA ILE A 12 20.57 40.59 5.43
C ILE A 12 19.12 40.18 5.62
N LEU A 13 18.67 40.38 6.86
CA LEU A 13 17.32 40.28 7.36
C LEU A 13 16.76 41.72 7.38
N VAL A 14 15.67 41.99 6.67
CA VAL A 14 14.90 43.24 6.83
C VAL A 14 13.41 42.90 6.84
N LEU A 15 12.83 43.04 8.03
CA LEU A 15 11.41 43.28 8.22
C LEU A 15 11.03 44.65 7.66
N SER A 16 9.88 44.76 7.03
CA SER A 16 9.08 45.98 7.04
C SER A 16 7.61 45.64 7.32
N LEU A 17 7.16 46.20 8.43
CA LEU A 17 5.79 46.33 8.91
C LEU A 17 5.06 47.44 8.13
N THR A 18 3.77 47.26 7.89
CA THR A 18 2.68 48.25 8.08
C THR A 18 1.34 47.49 7.95
N SER A 19 0.57 47.32 9.05
CA SER A 19 -0.50 48.24 9.55
C SER A 19 -1.73 48.24 8.65
N CYS A 20 -2.99 48.19 9.08
CA CYS A 20 -3.64 48.13 10.40
C CYS A 20 -5.15 47.96 10.09
N ASN A 21 -5.86 47.18 10.91
CA ASN A 21 -7.08 47.56 11.67
C ASN A 21 -8.03 46.37 11.82
N THR A 22 -8.17 45.80 13.03
CA THR A 22 -9.08 46.20 14.15
C THR A 22 -10.44 45.53 13.97
N SER A 23 -10.85 44.57 14.81
CA SER A 23 -11.30 44.76 16.20
C SER A 23 -11.31 43.38 16.90
N GLY A 24 -10.68 43.18 18.07
CA GLY A 24 -11.27 43.37 19.41
C GLY A 24 -12.23 42.22 19.76
N SER A 25 -12.03 41.34 20.77
CA SER A 25 -11.56 41.60 22.13
C SER A 25 -10.92 40.38 22.81
N THR A 26 -9.94 40.70 23.66
CA THR A 26 -9.38 40.01 24.83
C THR A 26 -10.46 39.43 25.78
N SER A 27 -10.23 38.37 26.57
CA SER A 27 -9.32 38.40 27.73
C SER A 27 -9.04 37.01 28.35
N SER A 28 -7.76 36.84 28.70
CA SER A 28 -7.16 36.22 29.91
C SER A 28 -7.60 34.84 30.43
N LEU A 29 -6.60 33.96 30.43
CA LEU A 29 -6.39 32.82 31.34
C LEU A 29 -6.51 33.20 32.82
N THR A 30 -7.10 32.30 33.62
CA THR A 30 -6.86 32.22 35.06
C THR A 30 -6.82 30.74 35.46
N LEU A 31 -5.71 30.30 36.06
CA LEU A 31 -5.59 29.02 36.74
C LEU A 31 -6.41 29.03 38.03
N SER A 32 -7.13 27.95 38.31
CA SER A 32 -7.48 27.56 39.68
C SER A 32 -7.63 26.04 39.76
N SER A 33 -6.78 25.43 40.57
CA SER A 33 -6.81 24.01 40.91
C SER A 33 -7.89 23.72 41.94
N LYS A 34 -8.66 22.65 41.74
CA LYS A 34 -9.25 21.88 42.84
C LYS A 34 -9.51 20.43 42.41
N GLU A 35 -8.86 19.51 43.11
CA GLU A 35 -9.14 18.07 43.08
C GLU A 35 -10.60 17.79 43.46
N THR A 36 -11.19 16.72 42.90
CA THR A 36 -11.89 15.67 43.66
C THR A 36 -12.12 14.45 42.75
N LEU A 37 -11.80 13.29 43.31
CA LEU A 37 -12.01 11.90 42.88
C LEU A 37 -13.48 11.57 42.51
N SER A 38 -13.69 10.77 41.45
CA SER A 38 -14.68 9.68 41.47
C SER A 38 -14.46 8.70 40.31
N SER A 39 -14.60 7.42 40.67
CA SER A 39 -14.36 6.19 39.92
C SER A 39 -15.48 5.85 38.92
N GLU A 40 -15.22 4.83 38.09
CA GLU A 40 -16.18 3.99 37.32
C GLU A 40 -16.79 4.62 36.05
N THR A 41 -17.01 3.95 34.90
CA THR A 41 -16.78 2.59 34.39
C THR A 41 -17.02 2.65 32.86
N LEU A 42 -16.36 1.75 32.13
CA LEU A 42 -16.59 1.25 30.77
C LEU A 42 -17.82 1.79 30.00
N SER A 43 -17.57 2.29 28.79
CA SER A 43 -18.57 2.29 27.71
C SER A 43 -17.92 1.90 26.39
N ASN A 44 -18.35 0.73 25.90
CA ASN A 44 -18.06 0.15 24.59
C ASN A 44 -18.09 1.18 23.46
N SER A 45 -17.00 1.28 22.72
CA SER A 45 -17.00 1.79 21.35
C SER A 45 -17.27 0.61 20.41
N GLU A 46 -18.52 0.48 19.98
CA GLU A 46 -18.90 -0.38 18.86
C GLU A 46 -18.08 0.03 17.63
N SER A 47 -17.13 -0.83 17.27
CA SER A 47 -16.42 -0.74 16.01
C SER A 47 -17.38 -1.22 14.92
N ASN A 48 -17.87 -0.26 14.13
CA ASN A 48 -18.70 -0.54 12.97
C ASN A 48 -17.80 -1.23 11.92
N SER A 49 -17.80 -2.56 11.92
CA SER A 49 -17.10 -3.39 10.94
C SER A 49 -17.78 -3.23 9.60
N THR A 50 -17.11 -2.56 8.66
CA THR A 50 -17.50 -2.52 7.25
C THR A 50 -17.42 -3.94 6.70
N GLU A 51 -18.57 -4.52 6.37
CA GLU A 51 -18.66 -5.85 5.74
C GLU A 51 -17.95 -5.82 4.39
N LEU A 52 -16.87 -6.59 4.30
CA LEU A 52 -16.25 -6.98 3.05
C LEU A 52 -17.08 -8.15 2.50
N SER A 53 -18.01 -7.89 1.59
CA SER A 53 -18.81 -8.94 0.95
C SER A 53 -17.94 -9.75 0.00
N SER A 54 -17.68 -11.01 0.33
CA SER A 54 -17.02 -12.00 -0.54
C SER A 54 -18.09 -12.76 -1.33
N HIS A 55 -18.55 -12.20 -2.44
CA HIS A 55 -19.32 -12.96 -3.44
C HIS A 55 -18.37 -13.55 -4.49
N GLU A 56 -18.57 -14.82 -4.85
CA GLU A 56 -17.76 -15.53 -5.85
C GLU A 56 -17.86 -14.85 -7.21
N ASN A 57 -16.73 -14.34 -7.70
CA ASN A 57 -16.60 -13.67 -8.98
C ASN A 57 -16.56 -14.69 -10.13
N SER A 58 -17.48 -14.56 -11.10
CA SER A 58 -17.44 -15.36 -12.33
C SER A 58 -16.66 -14.62 -13.43
N ILE A 59 -15.51 -15.16 -13.79
CA ILE A 59 -14.70 -14.71 -14.93
C ILE A 59 -15.27 -15.34 -16.20
N VAL A 60 -15.78 -14.53 -17.15
CA VAL A 60 -16.16 -15.02 -18.49
C VAL A 60 -15.29 -14.32 -19.53
N PRO A 61 -14.14 -14.89 -19.91
CA PRO A 61 -13.27 -14.26 -20.88
C PRO A 61 -13.77 -14.54 -22.31
N SER A 62 -13.92 -13.47 -23.09
CA SER A 62 -14.03 -13.56 -24.55
C SER A 62 -12.63 -13.56 -25.17
N THR A 63 -12.47 -14.28 -26.29
CA THR A 63 -11.24 -14.48 -27.10
C THR A 63 -10.25 -15.58 -26.62
N LYS A 64 -9.52 -16.21 -27.56
CA LYS A 64 -8.63 -17.37 -27.34
C LYS A 64 -7.46 -17.02 -26.39
N ILE A 65 -7.69 -17.16 -25.09
CA ILE A 65 -6.67 -17.01 -24.05
C ILE A 65 -5.75 -18.24 -24.04
N SER A 66 -4.43 -18.03 -24.05
CA SER A 66 -3.48 -19.13 -23.85
C SER A 66 -3.62 -19.68 -22.42
N GLU A 67 -3.47 -21.00 -22.21
CA GLU A 67 -3.60 -21.58 -20.85
C GLU A 67 -2.67 -20.91 -19.82
N LYS A 68 -1.50 -20.46 -20.27
CA LYS A 68 -0.56 -19.68 -19.45
C LYS A 68 -1.15 -18.35 -19.01
N ASP A 69 -1.80 -17.62 -19.91
CA ASP A 69 -2.41 -16.33 -19.57
C ASP A 69 -3.64 -16.51 -18.68
N LYS A 70 -4.39 -17.63 -18.82
CA LYS A 70 -5.50 -17.96 -17.91
C LYS A 70 -5.03 -18.08 -16.47
N GLU A 71 -3.93 -18.79 -16.24
CA GLU A 71 -3.32 -18.92 -14.91
C GLU A 71 -2.88 -17.57 -14.35
N GLN A 72 -2.33 -16.69 -15.18
CA GLN A 72 -1.89 -15.36 -14.74
C GLN A 72 -3.06 -14.43 -14.43
N LEU A 73 -4.12 -14.45 -15.24
CA LEU A 73 -5.34 -13.66 -15.02
C LEU A 73 -6.07 -14.03 -13.72
N LYS A 74 -6.03 -15.30 -13.29
CA LYS A 74 -6.57 -15.72 -11.98
C LYS A 74 -5.91 -14.98 -10.80
N ASN A 75 -4.70 -14.45 -11.00
CA ASN A 75 -4.00 -13.68 -9.97
C ASN A 75 -4.36 -12.19 -9.99
N ILE A 76 -5.21 -11.73 -10.91
CA ILE A 76 -5.77 -10.38 -10.91
C ILE A 76 -7.11 -10.41 -10.16
N SER A 77 -7.14 -9.78 -9.00
CA SER A 77 -8.30 -9.73 -8.12
C SER A 77 -9.00 -8.39 -8.30
N VAL A 78 -10.24 -8.40 -8.80
CA VAL A 78 -11.08 -7.21 -8.93
C VAL A 78 -12.19 -7.29 -7.89
N THR A 79 -12.24 -6.31 -7.01
CA THR A 79 -13.22 -6.21 -5.92
C THR A 79 -13.77 -4.80 -5.86
N TYR A 80 -14.82 -4.60 -5.07
CA TYR A 80 -15.40 -3.29 -4.85
C TYR A 80 -15.76 -3.09 -3.39
N ARG A 81 -15.98 -1.84 -3.01
CA ARG A 81 -16.67 -1.46 -1.78
C ARG A 81 -17.51 -0.22 -2.01
N ALA A 82 -18.65 -0.15 -1.34
CA ALA A 82 -19.46 1.05 -1.30
C ALA A 82 -18.73 2.17 -0.54
N ASP A 83 -18.90 3.39 -1.00
CA ASP A 83 -18.46 4.60 -0.29
C ASP A 83 -19.68 5.38 0.21
N SER A 84 -19.47 6.28 1.18
CA SER A 84 -20.53 7.12 1.73
C SER A 84 -20.84 8.34 0.85
N LEU A 85 -20.11 8.54 -0.25
CA LEU A 85 -20.30 9.68 -1.13
C LEU A 85 -21.34 9.39 -2.22
N TYR A 86 -22.14 10.40 -2.50
CA TYR A 86 -23.10 10.43 -3.59
C TYR A 86 -22.80 11.64 -4.47
N ASN A 87 -23.09 11.54 -5.78
CA ASN A 87 -23.04 12.71 -6.65
C ASN A 87 -24.37 13.50 -6.65
N ASP A 88 -24.41 14.64 -7.34
CA ASP A 88 -25.59 15.52 -7.41
C ASP A 88 -26.84 14.85 -8.02
N ALA A 89 -26.65 13.76 -8.78
CA ALA A 89 -27.72 12.97 -9.37
C ALA A 89 -28.20 11.82 -8.44
N GLY A 90 -27.71 11.76 -7.20
CA GLY A 90 -28.07 10.73 -6.21
C GLY A 90 -27.44 9.37 -6.46
N LYS A 91 -26.44 9.25 -7.34
CA LYS A 91 -25.71 8.00 -7.56
C LYS A 91 -24.68 7.76 -6.46
N GLN A 92 -24.57 6.53 -5.97
CA GLN A 92 -23.60 6.13 -4.94
C GLN A 92 -22.23 5.90 -5.56
N ARG A 93 -21.17 6.41 -4.93
CA ARG A 93 -19.80 6.09 -5.30
C ARG A 93 -19.42 4.67 -4.85
N MET A 94 -18.92 3.90 -5.78
CA MET A 94 -18.27 2.62 -5.55
C MET A 94 -16.77 2.77 -5.77
N ILE A 95 -15.97 2.19 -4.89
CA ILE A 95 -14.52 2.12 -5.02
C ILE A 95 -14.17 0.73 -5.55
N VAL A 96 -13.63 0.67 -6.76
CA VAL A 96 -13.14 -0.56 -7.39
C VAL A 96 -11.66 -0.70 -7.06
N ILE A 97 -11.27 -1.90 -6.62
CA ILE A 97 -9.90 -2.23 -6.24
C ILE A 97 -9.43 -3.35 -7.15
N ILE A 98 -8.37 -3.08 -7.91
CA ILE A 98 -7.74 -4.03 -8.83
C ILE A 98 -6.38 -4.38 -8.24
N GLU A 99 -6.21 -5.61 -7.77
CA GLU A 99 -4.99 -6.09 -7.13
C GLU A 99 -4.29 -7.13 -7.99
N ASN A 100 -2.97 -7.00 -8.14
CA ASN A 100 -2.14 -8.01 -8.77
C ASN A 100 -1.48 -8.89 -7.71
N LYS A 101 -2.03 -10.08 -7.50
CA LYS A 101 -1.52 -11.11 -6.58
C LYS A 101 -0.46 -12.02 -7.24
N GLY A 102 -0.17 -11.80 -8.52
CA GLY A 102 0.77 -12.58 -9.31
C GLY A 102 2.22 -12.13 -9.12
N ASP A 103 3.11 -12.72 -9.90
CA ASP A 103 4.56 -12.48 -9.85
C ASP A 103 5.11 -11.63 -11.01
N LYS A 104 4.23 -11.23 -11.94
CA LYS A 104 4.51 -10.42 -13.14
C LYS A 104 3.86 -9.06 -13.07
N ILE A 105 4.34 -8.12 -13.89
CA ILE A 105 3.72 -6.81 -14.08
C ILE A 105 2.50 -7.00 -14.99
N PHE A 106 1.34 -6.50 -14.56
CA PHE A 106 0.10 -6.53 -15.32
C PHE A 106 -0.18 -5.18 -16.00
N ASN A 107 -0.55 -5.24 -17.27
CA ASN A 107 -1.18 -4.16 -18.01
C ASN A 107 -2.48 -4.70 -18.61
N GLY A 108 -3.50 -3.89 -18.72
CA GLY A 108 -4.75 -4.25 -19.39
C GLY A 108 -5.90 -3.34 -19.01
N ASP A 109 -7.02 -3.52 -19.69
CA ASP A 109 -8.25 -2.81 -19.41
C ASP A 109 -9.16 -3.69 -18.54
N VAL A 110 -9.64 -3.15 -17.43
CA VAL A 110 -10.58 -3.84 -16.54
C VAL A 110 -11.93 -3.18 -16.67
N ALA A 111 -12.83 -3.81 -17.42
CA ALA A 111 -14.21 -3.40 -17.53
C ALA A 111 -14.99 -3.93 -16.32
N VAL A 112 -15.74 -3.07 -15.64
CA VAL A 112 -16.62 -3.46 -14.54
C VAL A 112 -18.06 -3.09 -14.86
N THR A 113 -19.01 -3.86 -14.33
CA THR A 113 -20.42 -3.49 -14.38
C THR A 113 -21.16 -3.93 -13.13
N PHE A 114 -22.02 -3.06 -12.66
CA PHE A 114 -22.99 -3.30 -11.59
C PHE A 114 -24.37 -3.50 -12.22
N TRP A 115 -25.04 -4.59 -11.88
CA TRP A 115 -26.35 -4.97 -12.42
C TRP A 115 -27.34 -5.24 -11.29
N SER A 116 -28.59 -4.82 -11.46
CA SER A 116 -29.72 -5.26 -10.65
C SER A 116 -30.77 -5.82 -11.60
N ASP A 117 -31.15 -7.09 -11.40
CA ASP A 117 -31.96 -7.88 -12.32
C ASP A 117 -31.48 -7.72 -13.79
N ASP A 118 -32.25 -6.97 -14.59
CA ASP A 118 -31.99 -6.73 -16.02
C ASP A 118 -31.49 -5.32 -16.34
N GLN A 119 -31.17 -4.51 -15.32
CA GLN A 119 -30.74 -3.12 -15.48
C GLN A 119 -29.30 -2.91 -15.03
N SER A 120 -28.51 -2.25 -15.89
CA SER A 120 -27.19 -1.76 -15.49
C SER A 120 -27.34 -0.55 -14.56
N LEU A 121 -26.77 -0.66 -13.36
CA LEU A 121 -26.69 0.42 -12.38
C LEU A 121 -25.53 1.37 -12.70
N GLY A 122 -24.48 0.84 -13.33
CA GLY A 122 -23.33 1.59 -13.81
C GLY A 122 -22.22 0.67 -14.32
N SER A 123 -21.47 1.14 -15.31
CA SER A 123 -20.30 0.46 -15.89
C SER A 123 -19.17 1.45 -16.12
N ASP A 124 -17.92 1.00 -16.04
CA ASP A 124 -16.74 1.77 -16.43
C ASP A 124 -15.60 0.84 -16.85
N ILE A 125 -14.58 1.39 -17.50
CA ILE A 125 -13.36 0.70 -17.89
C ILE A 125 -12.19 1.40 -17.21
N PHE A 126 -11.36 0.62 -16.49
CA PHE A 126 -10.15 1.10 -15.85
C PHE A 126 -8.92 0.64 -16.64
N PRO A 127 -8.23 1.54 -17.37
CA PRO A 127 -6.94 1.23 -17.97
C PRO A 127 -5.88 1.08 -16.88
N VAL A 128 -5.35 -0.12 -16.75
CA VAL A 128 -4.31 -0.47 -15.78
C VAL A 128 -2.97 -0.56 -16.50
N LYS A 129 -2.01 0.25 -16.03
CA LYS A 129 -0.64 0.28 -16.55
C LYS A 129 0.35 -0.02 -15.44
N GLU A 130 1.29 -0.90 -15.76
CA GLU A 130 2.41 -1.29 -14.91
C GLU A 130 1.99 -1.66 -13.48
N LEU A 131 0.88 -2.40 -13.31
CA LEU A 131 0.45 -2.87 -12.00
C LEU A 131 1.39 -4.00 -11.55
N LYS A 132 2.35 -3.65 -10.70
CA LYS A 132 3.39 -4.55 -10.20
C LYS A 132 2.86 -5.58 -9.21
N PRO A 133 3.59 -6.70 -9.02
CA PRO A 133 3.27 -7.71 -8.01
C PRO A 133 2.98 -7.11 -6.63
N GLY A 134 1.93 -7.59 -5.96
CA GLY A 134 1.56 -7.21 -4.59
C GLY A 134 0.99 -5.80 -4.43
N ASN A 135 0.74 -5.09 -5.54
CA ASN A 135 0.15 -3.76 -5.54
C ASN A 135 -1.32 -3.79 -5.97
N ASN A 136 -2.03 -2.73 -5.60
CA ASN A 136 -3.39 -2.49 -6.07
C ASN A 136 -3.52 -1.10 -6.70
N GLY A 137 -4.43 -1.02 -7.67
CA GLY A 137 -4.97 0.21 -8.24
C GLY A 137 -6.37 0.47 -7.68
N ARG A 138 -6.77 1.74 -7.69
CA ARG A 138 -8.09 2.19 -7.22
C ARG A 138 -8.80 2.96 -8.33
N GLY A 139 -10.01 2.53 -8.66
CA GLY A 139 -10.95 3.21 -9.53
C GLY A 139 -12.18 3.69 -8.76
N GLU A 140 -12.87 4.70 -9.30
CA GLU A 140 -14.14 5.20 -8.74
C GLU A 140 -15.21 5.18 -9.82
N ILE A 141 -16.39 4.67 -9.49
CA ILE A 141 -17.55 4.65 -10.38
C ILE A 141 -18.79 5.05 -9.59
N TYR A 142 -19.69 5.80 -10.21
CA TYR A 142 -20.97 6.19 -9.60
C TYR A 142 -22.11 5.34 -10.18
N ILE A 143 -22.80 4.58 -9.31
CA ILE A 143 -23.89 3.69 -9.69
C ILE A 143 -25.23 4.19 -9.17
N ILE A 144 -26.31 3.80 -9.85
CA ILE A 144 -27.66 3.94 -9.28
C ILE A 144 -27.71 3.11 -7.99
N PRO A 145 -28.08 3.68 -6.83
CA PRO A 145 -28.09 2.92 -5.57
C PRO A 145 -29.13 1.81 -5.63
N ASP A 146 -28.70 0.60 -5.29
CA ASP A 146 -29.55 -0.56 -5.11
C ASP A 146 -29.04 -1.35 -3.90
N ARG A 147 -29.95 -2.01 -3.18
CA ARG A 147 -29.59 -2.87 -2.04
C ARG A 147 -29.07 -4.22 -2.51
N ASP A 148 -29.59 -4.70 -3.64
CA ASP A 148 -29.29 -6.03 -4.17
C ASP A 148 -28.76 -5.86 -5.60
N PHE A 149 -27.44 -5.98 -5.77
CA PHE A 149 -26.81 -5.91 -7.09
C PHE A 149 -25.71 -6.95 -7.25
N ASN A 150 -25.50 -7.33 -8.51
CA ASN A 150 -24.41 -8.17 -8.96
C ASN A 150 -23.26 -7.31 -9.46
N PHE A 151 -22.04 -7.75 -9.17
CA PHE A 151 -20.81 -7.18 -9.68
C PHE A 151 -20.14 -8.16 -10.64
N ILE A 152 -19.86 -7.70 -11.85
CA ILE A 152 -19.12 -8.47 -12.85
C ILE A 152 -17.95 -7.65 -13.37
N TYR A 153 -16.90 -8.33 -13.82
CA TYR A 153 -15.79 -7.69 -14.51
C TYR A 153 -15.28 -8.55 -15.66
N ASP A 154 -14.65 -7.89 -16.62
CA ASP A 154 -13.92 -8.50 -17.72
C ASP A 154 -12.55 -7.84 -17.87
N ILE A 155 -11.56 -8.61 -18.34
CA ILE A 155 -10.20 -8.13 -18.56
C ILE A 155 -9.85 -8.28 -20.03
N SER A 156 -9.59 -7.16 -20.70
CA SER A 156 -9.22 -7.11 -22.12
C SER A 156 -7.86 -6.42 -22.32
N ASP A 157 -7.34 -6.52 -23.55
CA ASP A 157 -6.12 -5.81 -23.99
C ASP A 157 -4.92 -5.94 -23.04
N TYR A 158 -4.80 -7.11 -22.42
CA TYR A 158 -3.86 -7.31 -21.33
C TYR A 158 -2.51 -7.86 -21.80
N SER A 159 -1.50 -7.63 -20.97
CA SER A 159 -0.19 -8.26 -21.10
C SER A 159 0.48 -8.46 -19.75
N PHE A 160 1.32 -9.49 -19.67
CA PHE A 160 2.16 -9.77 -18.51
C PHE A 160 3.63 -9.67 -18.89
N THR A 161 4.39 -8.85 -18.18
CA THR A 161 5.83 -8.70 -18.36
C THR A 161 6.58 -9.08 -17.10
N GLU A 162 7.84 -9.48 -17.26
CA GLU A 162 8.68 -9.84 -16.11
C GLU A 162 8.98 -8.62 -15.24
N ASP A 163 8.95 -8.83 -13.92
CA ASP A 163 9.39 -7.84 -12.96
C ASP A 163 10.92 -7.95 -12.73
N THR A 164 11.54 -6.82 -12.43
CA THR A 164 12.99 -6.72 -12.18
C THR A 164 13.37 -7.19 -10.76
N VAL A 165 12.41 -7.21 -9.82
CA VAL A 165 12.60 -7.70 -8.46
C VAL A 165 12.69 -9.23 -8.46
N GLY A 166 13.81 -9.76 -7.96
CA GLY A 166 14.06 -11.20 -7.83
C GLY A 166 14.84 -11.87 -8.96
N SER A 167 15.26 -11.12 -9.98
CA SER A 167 16.04 -11.66 -11.10
C SER A 167 17.54 -11.34 -10.96
N ASN A 168 18.39 -12.37 -11.05
CA ASN A 168 19.86 -12.32 -11.23
C ASN A 168 20.67 -11.37 -10.31
N GLY A 169 20.09 -10.94 -9.18
CA GLY A 169 20.76 -10.06 -8.23
C GLY A 169 21.90 -10.75 -7.50
N LYS A 170 22.94 -10.00 -7.13
CA LYS A 170 24.00 -10.45 -6.23
C LYS A 170 23.70 -9.98 -4.82
N GLU A 171 24.01 -10.82 -3.84
CA GLU A 171 23.87 -10.45 -2.43
C GLU A 171 24.77 -9.24 -2.11
N ASP A 172 24.19 -8.25 -1.44
CA ASP A 172 24.92 -7.14 -0.82
C ASP A 172 25.02 -7.43 0.68
N GLU A 173 26.13 -8.05 1.09
CA GLU A 173 26.34 -8.45 2.48
C GLU A 173 26.33 -7.25 3.44
N LYS A 174 26.83 -6.09 2.99
CA LYS A 174 26.91 -4.89 3.81
C LYS A 174 25.50 -4.38 4.09
N MET A 175 24.69 -4.20 3.05
CA MET A 175 23.30 -3.76 3.22
C MET A 175 22.45 -4.80 3.95
N SER A 176 22.70 -6.09 3.74
CA SER A 176 22.03 -7.17 4.49
C SER A 176 22.27 -7.05 6.00
N LYS A 177 23.51 -6.77 6.41
CA LYS A 177 23.85 -6.55 7.83
C LYS A 177 23.18 -5.31 8.40
N VAL A 178 23.21 -4.19 7.67
CA VAL A 178 22.57 -2.93 8.12
C VAL A 178 21.07 -3.13 8.28
N LEU A 179 20.39 -3.70 7.28
CA LEU A 179 18.95 -3.95 7.34
C LEU A 179 18.59 -4.89 8.50
N THR A 180 19.36 -5.95 8.71
CA THR A 180 19.12 -6.91 9.81
C THR A 180 19.27 -6.25 11.18
N GLN A 181 20.27 -5.38 11.37
CA GLN A 181 20.44 -4.62 12.62
C GLN A 181 19.27 -3.67 12.86
N LYS A 182 18.85 -2.97 11.81
CA LYS A 182 17.76 -1.98 11.86
C LYS A 182 16.38 -2.59 12.01
N MET A 183 16.26 -3.88 11.70
CA MET A 183 15.01 -4.59 11.80
C MET A 183 14.43 -4.57 13.22
N TYR A 184 15.26 -4.80 14.24
CA TYR A 184 14.80 -4.76 15.64
C TYR A 184 14.34 -3.36 16.08
N GLU A 185 14.91 -2.31 15.49
CA GLU A 185 14.59 -0.91 15.79
C GLU A 185 13.29 -0.47 15.10
N ASN A 186 13.18 -0.72 13.79
CA ASN A 186 12.17 -0.07 12.95
C ASN A 186 10.95 -0.92 12.62
N PHE A 187 10.95 -2.22 12.97
CA PHE A 187 9.90 -3.16 12.55
C PHE A 187 9.03 -3.62 13.73
N GLY A 188 8.65 -2.63 14.56
CA GLY A 188 7.73 -2.81 15.67
C GLY A 188 8.37 -3.20 17.01
N GLY A 189 9.70 -3.37 17.07
CA GLY A 189 10.40 -3.68 18.34
C GLY A 189 10.94 -2.46 19.09
N CYS A 190 11.11 -1.30 18.43
CA CYS A 190 11.76 -0.11 19.00
C CYS A 190 13.12 -0.43 19.67
N GLY A 191 13.85 -1.42 19.15
CA GLY A 191 15.14 -1.87 19.69
C GLY A 191 15.00 -2.81 20.90
N ASN A 192 13.79 -3.13 21.34
CA ASN A 192 13.51 -4.04 22.45
C ASN A 192 12.77 -5.30 21.97
N LYS A 193 13.42 -6.46 22.16
CA LYS A 193 12.86 -7.77 21.81
C LYS A 193 11.54 -8.07 22.52
N ALA A 194 11.31 -7.53 23.72
CA ALA A 194 10.06 -7.74 24.45
C ALA A 194 8.85 -7.06 23.81
N PHE A 195 9.07 -6.04 22.96
CA PHE A 195 8.01 -5.30 22.28
C PHE A 195 7.84 -5.73 20.82
N THR A 196 8.62 -6.70 20.34
CA THR A 196 8.48 -7.18 18.97
C THR A 196 7.09 -7.75 18.75
N THR A 197 6.49 -7.37 17.64
CA THR A 197 5.24 -7.93 17.14
C THR A 197 5.28 -9.46 17.02
N SER A 198 4.11 -10.10 17.15
CA SER A 198 3.94 -11.55 17.22
C SER A 198 4.46 -12.32 16.00
N TRP A 199 4.55 -11.67 14.84
CA TRP A 199 5.06 -12.28 13.60
C TRP A 199 6.59 -12.22 13.47
N TYR A 200 7.27 -11.41 14.27
CA TYR A 200 8.72 -11.21 14.20
C TYR A 200 9.54 -12.51 14.35
N PRO A 201 9.22 -13.42 15.30
CA PRO A 201 10.00 -14.66 15.50
C PRO A 201 10.02 -15.61 14.31
N TYR A 202 9.10 -15.43 13.35
CA TYR A 202 9.04 -16.28 12.17
C TYR A 202 10.08 -15.90 11.11
N ILE A 203 10.65 -14.69 11.16
CA ILE A 203 11.68 -14.24 10.22
C ILE A 203 13.02 -14.88 10.60
N LYS A 204 13.54 -15.72 9.70
CA LYS A 204 14.80 -16.44 9.86
C LYS A 204 15.99 -15.68 9.28
N LYS A 205 15.79 -15.00 8.15
CA LYS A 205 16.85 -14.29 7.44
C LYS A 205 16.26 -13.13 6.65
N LEU A 206 16.98 -12.02 6.61
CA LEU A 206 16.80 -10.96 5.62
C LEU A 206 18.09 -10.86 4.81
N THR A 207 17.97 -10.79 3.49
CA THR A 207 19.11 -10.67 2.60
C THR A 207 18.79 -9.66 1.51
N VAL A 208 19.64 -8.66 1.40
CA VAL A 208 19.55 -7.63 0.37
C VAL A 208 20.30 -8.10 -0.85
N TYR A 209 19.66 -7.97 -2.00
CA TYR A 209 20.24 -8.24 -3.30
C TYR A 209 20.25 -6.97 -4.13
N LYS A 210 21.30 -6.82 -4.94
CA LYS A 210 21.45 -5.74 -5.91
C LYS A 210 21.42 -6.31 -7.32
N ASN A 211 20.61 -5.71 -8.18
CA ASN A 211 20.61 -5.94 -9.62
C ASN A 211 20.69 -4.59 -10.34
N ASN A 212 21.85 -4.28 -10.93
CA ASN A 212 22.17 -2.94 -11.46
C ASN A 212 21.93 -1.85 -10.39
N ASP A 213 21.04 -0.90 -10.66
CA ASP A 213 20.69 0.18 -9.74
C ASP A 213 19.51 -0.17 -8.80
N ASN A 214 18.92 -1.36 -8.95
CA ASN A 214 17.80 -1.80 -8.14
C ASN A 214 18.28 -2.66 -6.96
N TYR A 215 17.69 -2.42 -5.79
CA TYR A 215 17.86 -3.30 -4.64
C TYR A 215 16.53 -3.96 -4.28
N TYR A 216 16.59 -5.19 -3.77
CA TYR A 216 15.43 -5.87 -3.23
C TYR A 216 15.81 -6.75 -2.04
N VAL A 217 14.83 -7.06 -1.21
CA VAL A 217 15.01 -7.90 -0.02
C VAL A 217 14.40 -9.27 -0.26
N ILE A 218 15.15 -10.33 0.07
CA ILE A 218 14.59 -11.66 0.29
C ILE A 218 14.50 -11.91 1.80
N ALA A 219 13.29 -12.13 2.28
CA ALA A 219 13.01 -12.58 3.63
C ALA A 219 12.74 -14.09 3.62
N ILE A 220 13.45 -14.85 4.46
CA ILE A 220 13.17 -16.27 4.72
C ILE A 220 12.32 -16.36 5.99
N THR A 221 11.18 -17.04 5.91
CA THR A 221 10.25 -17.26 7.02
C THR A 221 10.04 -18.74 7.31
N SER A 222 9.75 -19.04 8.58
CA SER A 222 9.35 -20.38 9.06
C SER A 222 7.84 -20.60 9.11
N SER A 223 7.04 -19.58 8.73
CA SER A 223 5.59 -19.67 8.69
C SER A 223 5.08 -19.63 7.26
N ASN A 224 4.11 -20.49 6.96
CA ASN A 224 3.31 -20.44 5.72
C ASN A 224 1.92 -19.81 5.95
N LYS A 225 1.63 -19.32 7.16
CA LYS A 225 0.36 -18.62 7.45
C LYS A 225 0.33 -17.29 6.71
N GLU A 226 -0.69 -17.10 5.89
CA GLU A 226 -0.84 -15.92 5.03
C GLU A 226 -0.73 -14.60 5.80
N GLU A 227 -1.43 -14.46 6.93
CA GLU A 227 -1.38 -13.26 7.77
C GLU A 227 0.06 -12.92 8.21
N VAL A 228 0.81 -13.93 8.67
CA VAL A 228 2.21 -13.76 9.10
C VAL A 228 3.08 -13.35 7.92
N VAL A 229 2.94 -14.04 6.78
CA VAL A 229 3.68 -13.75 5.54
C VAL A 229 3.41 -12.32 5.06
N ASN A 230 2.12 -11.91 5.03
CA ASN A 230 1.70 -10.58 4.62
C ASN A 230 2.23 -9.50 5.56
N HIS A 231 2.22 -9.74 6.87
CA HIS A 231 2.81 -8.81 7.84
C HIS A 231 4.31 -8.65 7.63
N ILE A 232 5.06 -9.75 7.46
CA ILE A 232 6.50 -9.72 7.18
C ILE A 232 6.78 -8.93 5.90
N GLY A 233 6.11 -9.29 4.81
CA GLY A 233 6.31 -8.68 3.49
C GLY A 233 5.99 -7.19 3.50
N ASN A 234 4.82 -6.80 4.02
CA ASN A 234 4.42 -5.40 4.07
C ASN A 234 5.27 -4.57 5.05
N ALA A 235 5.70 -5.13 6.19
CA ALA A 235 6.57 -4.41 7.11
C ALA A 235 7.94 -4.13 6.50
N VAL A 236 8.53 -5.11 5.81
CA VAL A 236 9.79 -4.93 5.07
C VAL A 236 9.63 -3.93 3.94
N PHE A 237 8.59 -4.07 3.14
CA PHE A 237 8.33 -3.15 2.04
C PHE A 237 8.10 -1.71 2.54
N GLY A 238 7.22 -1.51 3.52
CA GLY A 238 6.87 -0.17 4.02
C GLY A 238 8.06 0.59 4.63
N ASN A 239 8.95 -0.14 5.31
CA ASN A 239 10.15 0.45 5.90
C ASN A 239 11.25 0.74 4.86
N THR A 240 11.31 0.00 3.75
CA THR A 240 12.43 0.10 2.81
C THR A 240 12.09 0.72 1.46
N ALA A 241 10.81 0.83 1.09
CA ALA A 241 10.38 1.39 -0.20
C ALA A 241 9.94 2.87 -0.13
N SER A 242 9.77 3.42 1.07
CA SER A 242 9.35 4.82 1.32
C SER A 242 10.50 5.81 1.10
N GLY A 243 10.17 7.09 0.87
CA GLY A 243 11.06 8.12 0.30
C GLY A 243 12.42 8.31 0.97
N ASP A 244 12.50 8.09 2.29
CA ASP A 244 13.77 8.19 3.05
C ASP A 244 14.38 6.82 3.38
N GLY A 245 13.65 5.73 3.10
CA GLY A 245 13.99 4.36 3.49
C GLY A 245 14.29 4.21 4.99
N VAL A 246 14.73 3.03 5.41
CA VAL A 246 15.39 2.89 6.71
C VAL A 246 16.83 3.37 6.52
N ASP A 247 17.17 4.54 7.07
CA ASP A 247 18.53 5.11 7.02
C ASP A 247 19.13 5.17 5.60
N GLY A 248 18.35 5.60 4.61
CA GLY A 248 18.78 5.70 3.21
C GLY A 248 18.80 4.38 2.44
N ILE A 249 18.29 3.30 3.03
CA ILE A 249 18.09 2.01 2.37
C ILE A 249 16.79 2.07 1.57
N LEU A 250 16.89 2.42 0.29
CA LEU A 250 15.78 2.41 -0.65
C LEU A 250 15.76 1.11 -1.45
N MET A 251 14.67 0.36 -1.34
CA MET A 251 14.46 -0.93 -2.00
C MET A 251 13.33 -0.82 -3.02
N ASN A 252 13.50 -1.50 -4.14
CA ASN A 252 12.51 -1.63 -5.21
C ASN A 252 11.50 -2.75 -4.96
N GLY A 253 11.77 -3.65 -4.02
CA GLY A 253 10.80 -4.68 -3.67
C GLY A 253 11.26 -5.64 -2.60
N VAL A 254 10.35 -6.53 -2.23
CA VAL A 254 10.54 -7.60 -1.26
C VAL A 254 9.97 -8.91 -1.80
N ILE A 255 10.63 -10.00 -1.46
CA ILE A 255 10.17 -11.37 -1.68
C ILE A 255 10.23 -12.09 -0.33
N VAL A 256 9.13 -12.67 0.11
CA VAL A 256 9.11 -13.57 1.25
C VAL A 256 9.09 -15.00 0.73
N LYS A 257 10.00 -15.83 1.23
CA LYS A 257 10.11 -17.24 0.88
C LYS A 257 10.04 -18.10 2.13
N ASP A 258 9.53 -19.33 1.99
CA ASP A 258 9.74 -20.34 3.03
C ASP A 258 11.20 -20.83 3.05
N GLU A 259 11.53 -21.68 4.02
CA GLU A 259 12.87 -22.28 4.17
C GLU A 259 13.26 -23.18 2.99
N ALA A 260 12.29 -23.68 2.21
CA ALA A 260 12.53 -24.44 0.98
C ALA A 260 12.74 -23.56 -0.26
N GLY A 261 12.58 -22.23 -0.13
CA GLY A 261 12.76 -21.25 -1.20
C GLY A 261 11.52 -20.99 -2.04
N LYS A 262 10.35 -21.54 -1.69
CA LYS A 262 9.07 -21.23 -2.35
C LYS A 262 8.69 -19.80 -2.05
N ILE A 263 8.33 -19.03 -3.08
CA ILE A 263 7.82 -17.66 -2.92
C ILE A 263 6.42 -17.73 -2.31
N LEU A 264 6.23 -17.00 -1.21
CA LEU A 264 4.95 -16.87 -0.51
C LEU A 264 4.34 -15.47 -0.67
N PHE A 265 5.19 -14.46 -0.91
CA PHE A 265 4.78 -13.09 -1.11
C PHE A 265 5.81 -12.37 -1.96
N LYS A 266 5.35 -11.48 -2.84
CA LYS A 266 6.19 -10.59 -3.64
C LYS A 266 5.50 -9.23 -3.72
N LYS A 267 6.27 -8.17 -3.49
CA LYS A 267 5.80 -6.80 -3.66
C LYS A 267 6.88 -5.90 -4.22
N SER A 268 6.52 -5.08 -5.19
CA SER A 268 7.48 -4.22 -5.90
C SER A 268 6.95 -2.78 -6.01
N LYS A 269 7.85 -1.80 -5.89
CA LYS A 269 7.58 -0.37 -6.14
C LYS A 269 7.50 -0.13 -7.63
#